data_AF-A0A1Y0M8A9-F1
#
_entry.id   AF-A0A1Y0M8A9-F1
#
_cell.length_a   1.000
_cell.length_b   1.000
_cell.length_c   1.000
_cell.angle_alpha   90.00
_cell.angle_beta   90.00
_cell.angle_gamma   90.00
#
_symmetry.space_group_name_H-M   'P 1'
#
loop_
_entity.id
_entity.type
_entity.pdbx_description
1 polymer ?
#
loop_
_entity_poly.entity_id
_entity_poly.type
_entity_poly.pdbx_seq_one_letter_code
_entity_poly.pdbx_strand_id
1 'polypeptide(L)'
;MKYKILYLSILTIVSTLVASSNVISNDGYGKGDIQAFAFYSLILSAISLLLVKIIKTIFSKVNAGIGLFLTIVYSILQSFLFILIMWLIFGPWIGAFSFPLHLCWLSGTLFANFYLLIISDNKFNNKHLGITIVTISLGLLIVFLFNKGKDQMAQEQNFDIVCLVHRPSDVVPELKDLTKFSLTKNEAQSIIDLGLKGTFWTDKFFRISKSKLESTDYPDYDFDELENNPGANIEFTFGNKLDSLTNNNQKVIIIMNHPQEDDFTFQEPFNTSIIAIQSIEKDEFELKKFGKETNSKNIIIRGTDFRGFPYSTPLILNLKNRGEFRLHGFQWIEK
;
A
#
# COMPACT_ATOMS: atom_id res chain seq x y z
N MET A 1 18.94 28.17 28.60
CA MET A 1 19.50 27.79 27.28
C MET A 1 19.58 26.28 27.10
N LYS A 2 20.20 25.52 28.02
CA LYS A 2 20.35 24.05 27.94
C LYS A 2 19.05 23.27 27.66
N TYR A 3 17.95 23.56 28.36
CA TYR A 3 16.68 22.85 28.14
C TYR A 3 16.03 23.12 26.78
N LYS A 4 16.26 24.30 26.18
CA LYS A 4 15.72 24.63 24.86
C LYS A 4 16.42 23.83 23.77
N ILE A 5 17.75 23.73 23.87
CA ILE A 5 18.56 22.91 22.96
C ILE A 5 18.15 21.45 23.08
N LEU A 6 17.99 20.93 24.30
CA LEU A 6 17.60 19.54 24.49
C LEU A 6 16.18 19.26 23.96
N TYR A 7 15.23 20.19 24.15
CA TYR A 7 13.88 20.08 23.58
C TYR A 7 13.91 19.96 22.05
N LEU A 8 14.67 20.84 21.38
CA LEU A 8 14.86 20.80 19.92
C LEU A 8 15.44 19.46 19.46
N SER A 9 16.50 19.01 20.15
CA SER A 9 17.20 17.77 19.84
C SER A 9 16.28 16.56 20.02
N ILE A 10 15.53 16.48 21.13
CA ILE A 10 14.60 15.38 21.39
C ILE A 10 13.55 15.30 20.29
N LEU A 11 12.87 16.43 19.99
CA LEU A 11 11.81 16.44 18.99
C LEU A 11 12.33 15.99 17.62
N THR A 12 13.45 16.56 17.19
CA THR A 12 14.04 16.29 15.87
C THR A 12 14.55 14.85 15.77
N ILE A 13 15.34 14.40 16.76
CA ILE A 13 15.95 13.07 16.75
C ILE A 13 14.88 11.98 16.85
N VAL A 14 13.94 12.10 17.78
CA VAL A 14 12.88 11.09 17.96
C VAL A 14 12.00 10.99 16.72
N SER A 15 11.57 12.14 16.15
CA SER A 15 10.78 12.13 14.91
C SER A 15 11.53 11.42 13.78
N THR A 16 12.81 11.75 13.62
CA THR A 16 13.67 11.19 12.55
C THR A 16 13.96 9.71 12.75
N LEU A 17 14.16 9.25 13.98
CA LEU A 17 14.33 7.84 14.31
C LEU A 17 13.07 7.03 13.99
N VAL A 18 11.89 7.54 14.33
CA VAL A 18 10.62 6.89 13.99
C VAL A 18 10.41 6.82 12.48
N ALA A 19 10.71 7.91 11.75
CA ALA A 19 10.68 7.90 10.28
C ALA A 19 11.65 6.86 9.70
N SER A 20 12.88 6.81 10.22
CA SER A 20 13.92 5.87 9.77
C SER A 20 13.51 4.42 10.03
N SER A 21 12.89 4.13 11.18
CA SER A 21 12.35 2.81 11.50
C SER A 21 11.24 2.38 10.53
N ASN A 22 10.37 3.30 10.09
CA ASN A 22 9.34 3.01 9.09
C ASN A 22 9.97 2.71 7.73
N VAL A 23 10.97 3.49 7.30
CA VAL A 23 11.71 3.25 6.05
C VAL A 23 12.42 1.89 6.06
N ILE A 24 13.07 1.52 7.18
CA ILE A 24 13.71 0.20 7.32
C ILE A 24 12.69 -0.93 7.24
N SER A 25 11.50 -0.73 7.81
CA SER A 25 10.43 -1.73 7.79
C SER A 25 9.77 -1.86 6.40
N ASN A 26 9.99 -0.89 5.51
CA ASN A 26 9.46 -0.84 4.15
C ASN A 26 10.58 -1.04 3.09
N ASP A 27 11.51 -1.95 3.35
CA ASP A 27 12.61 -2.33 2.45
C ASP A 27 13.47 -1.15 1.94
N GLY A 28 13.53 -0.06 2.69
CA GLY A 28 14.29 1.14 2.33
C GLY A 28 13.56 2.13 1.41
N TYR A 29 12.31 1.88 1.04
CA TYR A 29 11.49 2.84 0.31
C TYR A 29 11.31 4.12 1.11
N GLY A 30 11.60 5.28 0.49
CA GLY A 30 11.55 6.58 1.18
C GLY A 30 12.83 7.02 1.88
N LYS A 31 13.95 6.30 1.71
CA LYS A 31 15.24 6.69 2.31
C LYS A 31 15.69 8.12 1.92
N GLY A 32 15.37 8.56 0.71
CA GLY A 32 15.64 9.93 0.24
C GLY A 32 14.87 11.00 1.02
N ASP A 33 13.70 10.66 1.54
CA ASP A 33 12.81 11.62 2.23
C ASP A 33 13.26 11.92 3.66
N ILE A 34 14.08 11.06 4.27
CA ILE A 34 14.51 11.18 5.69
C ILE A 34 15.26 12.49 5.93
N GLN A 35 16.16 12.89 5.03
CA GLN A 35 16.97 14.10 5.21
C GLN A 35 16.10 15.36 5.15
N ALA A 36 15.20 15.44 4.16
CA ALA A 36 14.25 16.53 4.04
C ALA A 36 13.33 16.59 5.27
N PHE A 37 12.82 15.43 5.72
CA PHE A 37 12.00 15.34 6.91
C PHE A 37 12.72 15.78 8.19
N ALA A 38 13.98 15.41 8.37
CA ALA A 38 14.79 15.83 9.52
C ALA A 38 14.99 17.35 9.52
N PHE A 39 15.22 17.95 8.35
CA PHE A 39 15.33 19.40 8.19
C PHE A 39 14.03 20.12 8.57
N TYR A 40 12.88 19.67 8.07
CA TYR A 40 11.58 20.25 8.45
C TYR A 40 11.24 20.03 9.92
N SER A 41 11.58 18.87 10.47
CA SER A 41 11.42 18.58 11.90
C SER A 41 12.23 19.54 12.77
N LEU A 42 13.45 19.90 12.33
CA LEU A 42 14.25 20.91 13.01
C LEU A 42 13.59 22.30 12.97
N ILE A 43 13.09 22.75 11.81
CA ILE A 43 12.38 24.03 11.68
C ILE A 43 11.15 24.07 12.59
N LEU A 44 10.31 23.03 12.53
CA LEU A 44 9.10 22.93 13.36
C LEU A 44 9.44 22.86 14.85
N SER A 45 10.52 22.19 15.22
CA SER A 45 11.02 22.19 16.61
C SER A 45 11.41 23.60 17.07
N ALA A 46 12.03 24.41 16.19
CA ALA A 46 12.39 25.79 16.49
C ALA A 46 11.15 26.67 16.67
N ILE A 47 10.15 26.53 15.80
CA ILE A 47 8.85 27.22 15.93
C ILE A 47 8.18 26.85 17.26
N SER A 48 8.25 25.57 17.65
CA SER A 48 7.67 25.10 18.90
C SER A 48 8.29 25.71 20.16
N LEU A 49 9.51 26.25 20.10
CA LEU A 49 10.11 26.94 21.24
C LEU A 49 9.29 28.16 21.70
N LEU A 50 8.53 28.78 20.78
CA LEU A 50 7.63 29.89 21.09
C LEU A 50 6.54 29.46 22.08
N LEU A 51 6.16 28.18 22.03
CA LEU A 51 5.08 27.62 22.85
C LEU A 51 5.56 27.09 24.20
N VAL A 52 6.87 26.83 24.36
CA VAL A 52 7.46 26.27 25.58
C VAL A 52 7.16 27.11 26.83
N LYS A 53 7.12 28.44 26.68
CA LYS A 53 6.80 29.34 27.80
C LYS A 53 5.37 29.13 28.29
N ILE A 54 4.43 28.99 27.35
CA ILE A 54 3.02 28.75 27.64
C ILE A 54 2.85 27.42 28.38
N ILE A 55 3.50 26.36 27.88
CA ILE A 55 3.50 25.04 28.51
C ILE A 55 4.04 25.14 29.93
N LYS A 56 5.23 25.70 30.14
CA LYS A 56 5.79 25.78 31.49
C LYS A 56 4.91 26.54 32.48
N THR A 57 4.28 27.64 32.07
CA THR A 57 3.46 28.47 32.96
C THR A 57 2.11 27.86 33.31
N ILE A 58 1.45 27.19 32.36
CA ILE A 58 0.16 26.54 32.59
C ILE A 58 0.37 25.24 33.37
N PHE A 59 1.39 24.47 32.98
CA PHE A 59 1.57 23.11 33.50
C PHE A 59 2.17 23.11 34.90
N SER A 60 2.98 24.10 35.30
CA SER A 60 3.54 24.19 36.65
C SER A 60 2.52 24.38 37.78
N LYS A 61 1.24 24.64 37.44
CA LYS A 61 0.16 24.91 38.39
C LYS A 61 -0.79 23.72 38.59
N VAL A 62 -0.65 22.66 37.80
CA VAL A 62 -1.59 21.52 37.84
C VAL A 62 -0.99 20.32 38.54
N ASN A 63 -1.85 19.45 39.09
CA ASN A 63 -1.38 18.20 39.69
C ASN A 63 -0.75 17.27 38.62
N ALA A 64 -0.02 16.25 39.07
CA ALA A 64 0.72 15.35 38.19
C ALA A 64 -0.18 14.64 37.16
N GLY A 65 -1.31 14.07 37.58
CA GLY A 65 -2.21 13.34 36.66
C GLY A 65 -2.80 14.24 35.57
N ILE A 66 -3.26 15.44 35.94
CA ILE A 66 -3.78 16.44 35.00
C ILE A 66 -2.66 16.93 34.08
N GLY A 67 -1.44 17.14 34.60
CA GLY A 67 -0.28 17.51 33.81
C GLY A 67 0.07 16.48 32.72
N LEU A 68 0.00 15.18 33.04
CA LEU A 68 0.18 14.11 32.05
C LEU A 68 -0.89 14.17 30.95
N PHE A 69 -2.16 14.22 31.34
CA PHE A 69 -3.27 14.25 30.39
C PHE A 69 -3.20 15.45 29.47
N LEU A 70 -2.97 16.65 30.03
CA LEU A 70 -2.80 17.87 29.25
C LEU A 70 -1.59 17.79 28.32
N THR A 71 -0.52 17.08 28.69
CA THR A 71 0.67 16.93 27.85
C THR A 71 0.36 16.09 26.62
N ILE A 72 -0.43 15.02 26.79
CA ILE A 72 -0.88 14.16 25.67
C ILE A 72 -1.75 14.98 24.71
N VAL A 73 -2.80 15.63 25.23
CA VAL A 73 -3.72 16.45 24.43
C VAL A 73 -2.96 17.55 23.69
N TYR A 74 -2.06 18.23 24.40
CA TYR A 74 -1.25 19.30 23.82
C TYR A 74 -0.32 18.81 22.72
N SER A 75 0.30 17.63 22.88
CA SER A 75 1.18 17.05 21.86
C SER A 75 0.42 16.64 20.59
N ILE A 76 -0.81 16.15 20.73
CA ILE A 76 -1.71 15.87 19.59
C ILE A 76 -2.03 17.17 18.85
N LEU A 77 -2.47 18.22 19.57
CA LEU A 77 -2.81 19.51 18.97
C LEU A 77 -1.60 20.15 18.29
N GLN A 78 -0.42 20.08 18.93
CA GLN A 78 0.82 20.61 18.37
C GLN A 78 1.23 19.86 17.10
N SER A 79 1.09 18.53 17.07
CA SER A 79 1.40 17.73 15.87
C SER A 79 0.43 18.02 14.73
N PHE A 80 -0.86 18.19 15.05
CA PHE A 80 -1.85 18.62 14.07
C PHE A 80 -1.52 20.00 13.50
N LEU A 81 -1.10 20.94 14.34
CA LEU A 81 -0.64 22.26 13.90
C LEU A 81 0.58 22.18 12.97
N PHE A 82 1.54 21.29 13.25
CA PHE A 82 2.68 21.06 12.35
C PHE A 82 2.25 20.59 10.97
N ILE A 83 1.31 19.64 10.91
CA ILE A 83 0.74 19.15 9.65
C ILE A 83 0.04 20.28 8.91
N LEU A 84 -0.76 21.10 9.59
CA LEU A 84 -1.43 22.25 8.99
C LEU A 84 -0.45 23.29 8.44
N ILE A 85 0.60 23.63 9.19
CA ILE A 85 1.64 24.58 8.74
C ILE A 85 2.29 24.05 7.46
N MET A 86 2.69 22.78 7.46
CA MET A 86 3.34 22.17 6.30
C MET A 86 2.39 22.02 5.12
N TRP A 87 1.12 21.70 5.36
CA TRP A 87 0.09 21.66 4.32
C TRP A 87 -0.18 23.05 3.72
N LEU A 88 -0.12 24.12 4.52
CA LEU A 88 -0.25 25.48 3.99
C LEU A 88 0.95 25.91 3.12
N ILE A 89 2.15 25.42 3.43
CA ILE A 89 3.38 25.75 2.68
C ILE A 89 3.50 24.90 1.40
N PHE A 90 3.25 23.59 1.50
CA PHE A 90 3.50 22.63 0.42
C PHE A 90 2.24 22.08 -0.23
N GLY A 91 1.05 22.41 0.29
CA GLY A 91 -0.21 21.88 -0.20
C GLY A 91 -0.34 20.35 0.03
N PRO A 92 -1.08 19.66 -0.85
CA PRO A 92 -1.27 18.20 -0.78
C PRO A 92 0.03 17.39 -0.91
N TRP A 93 1.10 17.99 -1.45
CA TRP A 93 2.39 17.35 -1.67
C TRP A 93 3.10 16.91 -0.38
N ILE A 94 2.66 17.38 0.78
CA ILE A 94 3.11 16.85 2.08
C ILE A 94 2.82 15.33 2.20
N GLY A 95 1.80 14.81 1.50
CA GLY A 95 1.50 13.38 1.46
C GLY A 95 2.48 12.55 0.62
N ALA A 96 3.39 13.18 -0.12
CA ALA A 96 4.39 12.49 -0.94
C ALA A 96 5.52 11.87 -0.11
N PHE A 97 5.62 12.22 1.18
CA PHE A 97 6.56 11.54 2.08
C PHE A 97 6.17 10.07 2.22
N SER A 98 7.15 9.19 2.01
CA SER A 98 6.98 7.74 1.98
C SER A 98 6.70 7.07 3.34
N PHE A 99 6.38 7.84 4.38
CA PHE A 99 6.13 7.37 5.74
C PHE A 99 5.12 8.26 6.47
N PRO A 100 4.45 7.74 7.52
CA PRO A 100 3.37 8.47 8.20
C PRO A 100 3.90 9.65 9.02
N LEU A 101 3.93 10.83 8.41
CA LEU A 101 4.42 12.08 9.03
C LEU A 101 3.78 12.40 10.37
N HIS A 102 2.47 12.18 10.48
CA HIS A 102 1.71 12.43 11.70
C HIS A 102 2.21 11.59 12.88
N LEU A 103 2.56 10.32 12.66
CA LEU A 103 3.12 9.46 13.71
C LEU A 103 4.53 9.90 14.09
N CYS A 104 5.35 10.28 13.10
CA CYS A 104 6.72 10.71 13.32
C CYS A 104 6.76 11.98 14.20
N TRP A 105 5.99 13.02 13.84
CA TRP A 105 5.92 14.25 14.63
C TRP A 105 5.18 14.08 15.95
N LEU A 106 4.14 13.25 16.02
CA LEU A 106 3.48 12.94 17.30
C LEU A 106 4.44 12.29 18.29
N SER A 107 5.28 11.37 17.82
CA SER A 107 6.33 10.76 18.65
C SER A 107 7.30 11.81 19.19
N GLY A 108 7.86 12.64 18.30
CA GLY A 108 8.80 13.67 18.71
C GLY A 108 8.21 14.71 19.67
N THR A 109 7.01 15.21 19.38
CA THR A 109 6.32 16.20 20.23
C THR A 109 5.97 15.63 21.60
N LEU A 110 5.48 14.38 21.68
CA LEU A 110 5.21 13.71 22.95
C LEU A 110 6.48 13.65 23.81
N PHE A 111 7.57 13.08 23.29
CA PHE A 111 8.82 12.97 24.05
C PHE A 111 9.35 14.34 24.50
N ALA A 112 9.31 15.33 23.62
CA ALA A 112 9.82 16.67 23.93
C ALA A 112 8.94 17.39 24.98
N ASN A 113 7.61 17.30 24.88
CA ASN A 113 6.69 17.93 25.82
C ASN A 113 6.68 17.24 27.17
N PHE A 114 6.83 15.92 27.21
CA PHE A 114 7.03 15.20 28.45
C PHE A 114 8.34 15.60 29.12
N TYR A 115 9.43 15.75 28.36
CA TYR A 115 10.67 16.32 28.89
C TYR A 115 10.44 17.68 29.55
N LEU A 116 9.65 18.57 28.93
CA LEU A 116 9.28 19.86 29.53
C LEU A 116 8.48 19.74 30.82
N LEU A 117 7.52 18.81 30.87
CA LEU A 117 6.71 18.54 32.06
C LEU A 117 7.60 18.12 33.23
N ILE A 118 8.59 17.26 32.98
CA ILE A 118 9.53 16.77 33.98
C ILE A 118 10.41 17.89 34.56
N ILE A 119 10.90 18.79 33.71
CA ILE A 119 11.75 19.92 34.14
C ILE A 119 10.95 21.15 34.61
N SER A 120 9.62 21.05 34.64
CA SER A 120 8.75 22.09 35.20
C SER A 120 8.66 21.91 36.71
N ASP A 121 8.38 22.98 37.46
CA ASP A 121 8.31 22.99 38.93
C ASP A 121 7.15 22.14 39.52
N ASN A 122 6.54 21.29 38.70
CA ASN A 122 5.55 20.32 39.14
C ASN A 122 6.16 19.30 40.10
N LYS A 123 5.31 18.66 40.92
CA LYS A 123 5.64 17.52 41.79
C LYS A 123 6.05 16.24 41.03
N PHE A 124 6.53 16.38 39.80
CA PHE A 124 6.99 15.32 38.92
C PHE A 124 8.46 14.97 39.23
N ASN A 125 8.67 13.91 40.01
CA ASN A 125 10.00 13.35 40.26
C ASN A 125 10.45 12.40 39.12
N ASN A 126 11.75 12.09 39.07
CA ASN A 126 12.41 11.15 38.14
C ASN A 126 11.74 9.77 38.05
N LYS A 127 11.03 9.31 39.09
CA LYS A 127 10.24 8.06 39.02
C LYS A 127 9.13 8.11 37.97
N HIS A 128 8.52 9.27 37.76
CA HIS A 128 7.49 9.45 36.74
C HIS A 128 8.08 9.56 35.32
N LEU A 129 9.38 9.85 35.20
CA LEU A 129 10.14 9.86 33.94
C LEU A 129 10.17 8.45 33.33
N GLY A 130 10.46 7.43 34.15
CA GLY A 130 10.43 6.03 33.74
C GLY A 130 9.02 5.61 33.28
N ILE A 131 7.98 5.94 34.04
CA ILE A 131 6.58 5.64 33.69
C ILE A 131 6.20 6.30 32.36
N THR A 132 6.65 7.53 32.14
CA THR A 132 6.34 8.29 30.92
C THR A 132 7.04 7.70 29.69
N ILE A 133 8.33 7.38 29.79
CA ILE A 133 9.07 6.70 28.71
C ILE A 133 8.42 5.36 28.40
N VAL A 134 8.06 4.57 29.41
CA VAL A 134 7.37 3.28 29.23
C VAL A 134 6.03 3.47 28.54
N THR A 135 5.23 4.46 28.95
CA THR A 135 3.91 4.72 28.38
C THR A 135 3.99 5.17 26.91
N ILE A 136 4.91 6.08 26.57
CA ILE A 136 5.11 6.50 25.18
C ILE A 136 5.67 5.34 24.35
N SER A 137 6.66 4.61 24.87
CA SER A 137 7.24 3.46 24.18
C SER A 137 6.20 2.38 23.92
N LEU A 138 5.30 2.13 24.88
CA LEU A 138 4.19 1.20 24.74
C LEU A 138 3.16 1.70 23.73
N GLY A 139 2.83 2.99 23.73
CA GLY A 139 1.94 3.60 22.74
C GLY A 139 2.50 3.51 21.32
N LEU A 140 3.80 3.81 21.14
CA LEU A 140 4.50 3.66 19.87
C LEU A 140 4.62 2.20 19.46
N LEU A 141 4.85 1.29 20.40
CA LEU A 141 4.85 -0.14 20.14
C LEU A 141 3.48 -0.63 19.69
N ILE A 142 2.38 -0.17 20.31
CA ILE A 142 1.02 -0.53 19.91
C ILE A 142 0.73 -0.01 18.50
N VAL A 143 1.08 1.24 18.18
CA VAL A 143 0.90 1.79 16.83
C VAL A 143 1.77 1.05 15.81
N PHE A 144 3.01 0.74 16.16
CA PHE A 144 3.91 -0.06 15.32
C PHE A 144 3.37 -1.48 15.10
N LEU A 145 2.88 -2.14 16.15
CA LEU A 145 2.27 -3.47 16.06
C LEU A 145 0.95 -3.43 15.30
N PHE A 146 0.18 -2.35 15.39
CA PHE A 146 -1.06 -2.17 14.62
C PHE A 146 -0.76 -1.96 13.14
N ASN A 147 0.22 -1.12 12.80
CA ASN A 147 0.67 -0.94 11.42
C ASN A 147 1.32 -2.21 10.87
N LYS A 148 2.18 -2.87 11.64
CA LYS A 148 2.75 -4.18 11.29
C LYS A 148 1.68 -5.24 11.17
N GLY A 149 0.62 -5.17 11.98
CA GLY A 149 -0.55 -6.05 11.90
C GLY A 149 -1.36 -5.79 10.63
N LYS A 150 -1.56 -4.52 10.26
CA LYS A 150 -2.16 -4.14 8.96
C LYS A 150 -1.28 -4.62 7.80
N ASP A 151 0.03 -4.45 7.91
CA ASP A 151 1.01 -4.91 6.92
C ASP A 151 1.12 -6.44 6.88
N GLN A 152 0.91 -7.13 8.00
CA GLN A 152 0.84 -8.60 8.13
C GLN A 152 -0.44 -9.16 7.52
N MET A 153 -1.59 -8.53 7.82
CA MET A 153 -2.84 -8.79 7.12
C MET A 153 -2.72 -8.48 5.63
N ALA A 154 -1.80 -7.59 5.24
CA ALA A 154 -1.45 -7.29 3.86
C ALA A 154 -0.41 -8.22 3.22
N GLN A 155 0.12 -9.22 3.93
CA GLN A 155 1.19 -10.09 3.40
C GLN A 155 0.70 -11.18 2.46
N GLU A 156 -0.57 -11.56 2.59
CA GLU A 156 -1.15 -12.66 1.83
C GLU A 156 -2.04 -12.08 0.74
N GLN A 157 -1.49 -12.06 -0.47
CA GLN A 157 -2.21 -11.74 -1.69
C GLN A 157 -3.15 -12.92 -1.99
N ASN A 158 -4.45 -12.62 -2.08
CA ASN A 158 -5.48 -13.60 -2.34
C ASN A 158 -6.45 -13.05 -3.40
N PHE A 159 -6.19 -13.37 -4.66
CA PHE A 159 -7.00 -12.91 -5.78
C PHE A 159 -6.91 -13.86 -6.97
N ASP A 160 -7.92 -13.81 -7.83
CA ASP A 160 -7.91 -14.51 -9.11
C ASP A 160 -7.61 -13.51 -10.24
N ILE A 161 -6.71 -13.86 -11.16
CA ILE A 161 -6.46 -13.10 -12.40
C ILE A 161 -7.28 -13.71 -13.51
N VAL A 162 -8.16 -12.91 -14.11
CA VAL A 162 -8.99 -13.30 -15.25
C VAL A 162 -8.58 -12.47 -16.45
N CYS A 163 -8.04 -13.12 -17.48
CA CYS A 163 -7.60 -12.48 -18.71
C CYS A 163 -8.67 -12.67 -19.78
N LEU A 164 -9.32 -11.60 -20.20
CA LEU A 164 -10.41 -11.61 -21.18
C LEU A 164 -9.92 -11.04 -22.51
N VAL A 165 -9.99 -11.84 -23.57
CA VAL A 165 -9.80 -11.35 -24.93
C VAL A 165 -11.10 -10.68 -25.38
N HIS A 166 -11.03 -9.40 -25.69
CA HIS A 166 -12.12 -8.62 -26.24
C HIS A 166 -12.02 -8.54 -27.76
N ARG A 167 -13.11 -8.88 -28.45
CA ARG A 167 -13.25 -8.78 -29.90
C ARG A 167 -14.31 -7.72 -30.21
N PRO A 168 -13.90 -6.49 -30.58
CA PRO A 168 -14.81 -5.41 -30.88
C PRO A 168 -15.83 -5.79 -31.97
N SER A 169 -17.10 -5.47 -31.74
CA SER A 169 -18.20 -5.61 -32.71
C SER A 169 -19.37 -4.73 -32.28
N ASP A 170 -20.44 -4.67 -33.07
CA ASP A 170 -21.65 -3.89 -32.72
C ASP A 170 -22.52 -4.53 -31.64
N VAL A 171 -22.18 -5.74 -31.18
CA VAL A 171 -22.95 -6.48 -30.18
C VAL A 171 -22.74 -5.85 -28.80
N VAL A 172 -23.84 -5.54 -28.11
CA VAL A 172 -23.79 -5.09 -26.72
C VAL A 172 -23.75 -6.33 -25.82
N PRO A 173 -22.72 -6.50 -24.97
CA PRO A 173 -22.61 -7.66 -24.08
C PRO A 173 -23.73 -7.66 -23.03
N GLU A 174 -24.30 -8.84 -22.76
CA GLU A 174 -25.23 -9.03 -21.66
C GLU A 174 -24.51 -9.57 -20.42
N LEU A 175 -25.14 -9.42 -19.24
CA LEU A 175 -24.58 -9.94 -17.97
C LEU A 175 -24.20 -11.43 -18.06
N LYS A 176 -25.06 -12.25 -18.69
CA LYS A 176 -24.85 -13.69 -18.85
C LYS A 176 -23.59 -14.02 -19.66
N ASP A 177 -23.20 -13.15 -20.59
CA ASP A 177 -22.04 -13.34 -21.46
C ASP A 177 -20.73 -13.15 -20.71
N LEU A 178 -20.76 -12.41 -19.60
CA LEU A 178 -19.60 -12.10 -18.77
C LEU A 178 -19.56 -12.94 -17.49
N THR A 179 -20.71 -13.22 -16.87
CA THR A 179 -20.77 -14.06 -15.65
C THR A 179 -20.35 -15.51 -15.91
N LYS A 180 -20.39 -15.98 -17.17
CA LYS A 180 -19.87 -17.31 -17.54
C LYS A 180 -18.36 -17.45 -17.34
N PHE A 181 -17.63 -16.34 -17.24
CA PHE A 181 -16.20 -16.29 -16.90
C PHE A 181 -15.98 -16.14 -15.38
N SER A 182 -16.94 -16.61 -14.58
CA SER A 182 -16.94 -16.53 -13.11
C SER A 182 -16.88 -15.12 -12.54
N LEU A 183 -17.24 -14.10 -13.33
CA LEU A 183 -17.38 -12.74 -12.86
C LEU A 183 -18.64 -12.60 -12.01
N THR A 184 -18.56 -11.82 -10.93
CA THR A 184 -19.75 -11.43 -10.16
C THR A 184 -20.64 -10.51 -11.00
N LYS A 185 -21.91 -10.39 -10.63
CA LYS A 185 -22.84 -9.46 -11.31
C LYS A 185 -22.33 -8.02 -11.32
N ASN A 186 -21.69 -7.58 -10.24
CA ASN A 186 -21.14 -6.23 -10.13
C ASN A 186 -19.93 -6.02 -11.03
N GLU A 187 -19.04 -7.02 -11.12
CA GLU A 187 -17.89 -7.01 -12.04
C GLU A 187 -18.36 -6.99 -13.50
N ALA A 188 -19.29 -7.89 -13.86
CA ALA A 188 -19.88 -7.95 -15.20
C ALA A 188 -20.61 -6.65 -15.58
N GLN A 189 -21.47 -6.12 -14.69
CA GLN A 189 -22.16 -4.85 -14.93
C GLN A 189 -21.16 -3.71 -15.13
N SER A 190 -20.08 -3.68 -14.35
CA SER A 190 -19.08 -2.64 -14.46
C SER A 190 -18.38 -2.62 -15.82
N ILE A 191 -18.17 -3.78 -16.45
CA ILE A 191 -17.63 -3.91 -17.81
C ILE A 191 -18.66 -3.42 -18.85
N ILE A 192 -19.95 -3.75 -18.68
CA ILE A 192 -21.03 -3.27 -19.56
C ILE A 192 -21.15 -1.74 -19.49
N ASP A 193 -21.09 -1.17 -18.28
CA ASP A 193 -21.19 0.27 -18.03
C ASP A 193 -20.02 1.07 -18.63
N LEU A 194 -18.91 0.41 -18.94
CA LEU A 194 -17.78 1.03 -19.66
C LEU A 194 -18.07 1.22 -21.16
N GLY A 195 -19.19 0.70 -21.66
CA GLY A 195 -19.63 0.89 -23.05
C GLY A 195 -18.86 0.04 -24.07
N LEU A 196 -18.10 -0.97 -23.62
CA LEU A 196 -17.38 -1.89 -24.51
C LEU A 196 -18.38 -2.74 -25.29
N LYS A 197 -18.43 -2.55 -26.62
CA LYS A 197 -19.19 -3.41 -27.52
C LYS A 197 -18.30 -4.49 -28.11
N GLY A 198 -18.82 -5.70 -28.25
CA GLY A 198 -18.06 -6.84 -28.73
C GLY A 198 -18.39 -8.15 -28.02
N THR A 199 -17.58 -9.15 -28.33
CA THR A 199 -17.61 -10.43 -27.61
C THR A 199 -16.34 -10.59 -26.77
N PHE A 200 -16.46 -11.36 -25.69
CA PHE A 200 -15.36 -11.66 -24.79
C PHE A 200 -15.10 -13.16 -24.77
N TRP A 201 -13.85 -13.56 -24.58
CA TRP A 201 -13.47 -14.96 -24.49
C TRP A 201 -12.30 -15.17 -23.54
N THR A 202 -12.42 -16.21 -22.72
CA THR A 202 -11.35 -16.86 -21.98
C THR A 202 -11.83 -18.24 -21.52
N ASP A 203 -10.91 -19.17 -21.32
CA ASP A 203 -11.15 -20.51 -20.77
C ASP A 203 -10.36 -20.75 -19.48
N LYS A 204 -9.54 -19.79 -19.08
CA LYS A 204 -8.52 -19.94 -18.04
C LYS A 204 -8.44 -18.77 -17.07
N PHE A 205 -7.95 -19.05 -15.87
CA PHE A 205 -7.64 -18.05 -14.85
C PHE A 205 -6.42 -18.45 -14.01
N PHE A 206 -5.84 -17.50 -13.29
CA PHE A 206 -4.72 -17.77 -12.37
C PHE A 206 -5.15 -17.47 -10.94
N ARG A 207 -4.93 -18.40 -10.01
CA ARG A 207 -5.25 -18.20 -8.60
C ARG A 207 -4.00 -17.82 -7.83
N ILE A 208 -4.04 -16.67 -7.16
CA ILE A 208 -3.03 -16.28 -6.18
C ILE A 208 -3.62 -16.47 -4.79
N SER A 209 -2.95 -17.27 -3.97
CA SER A 209 -3.36 -17.61 -2.61
C SER A 209 -2.15 -17.59 -1.71
N LYS A 210 -2.21 -16.87 -0.60
CA LYS A 210 -1.06 -16.64 0.30
C LYS A 210 0.20 -16.18 -0.44
N SER A 211 0.01 -15.34 -1.46
CA SER A 211 1.10 -14.83 -2.31
C SER A 211 1.87 -15.93 -3.06
N LYS A 212 1.22 -17.05 -3.38
CA LYS A 212 1.70 -18.10 -4.27
C LYS A 212 0.73 -18.31 -5.43
N LEU A 213 1.24 -18.75 -6.58
CA LEU A 213 0.40 -19.33 -7.63
C LEU A 213 -0.16 -20.67 -7.12
N GLU A 214 -1.46 -20.90 -7.30
CA GLU A 214 -2.16 -22.12 -6.87
C GLU A 214 -2.90 -22.75 -8.06
N SER A 215 -2.89 -24.08 -8.09
CA SER A 215 -3.62 -24.88 -9.06
C SER A 215 -4.90 -25.38 -8.42
N THR A 216 -6.05 -24.94 -8.93
CA THR A 216 -7.33 -25.51 -8.52
C THR A 216 -7.59 -26.86 -9.16
N ASP A 217 -7.00 -27.09 -10.34
CA ASP A 217 -7.12 -28.35 -11.07
C ASP A 217 -6.25 -29.45 -10.44
N TYR A 218 -5.14 -29.07 -9.80
CA TYR A 218 -4.18 -29.97 -9.12
C TYR A 218 -3.70 -29.38 -7.77
N PRO A 219 -4.50 -29.43 -6.70
CA PRO A 219 -4.23 -28.72 -5.44
C PRO A 219 -2.93 -29.08 -4.72
N ASP A 220 -2.43 -30.31 -4.92
CA ASP A 220 -1.21 -30.79 -4.28
C ASP A 220 0.07 -30.35 -5.02
N TYR A 221 -0.06 -29.61 -6.11
CA TYR A 221 1.07 -29.13 -6.91
C TYR A 221 1.72 -27.88 -6.28
N ASP A 222 3.01 -27.96 -5.89
CA ASP A 222 3.78 -26.80 -5.41
C ASP A 222 4.56 -26.14 -6.54
N PHE A 223 4.20 -24.90 -6.83
CA PHE A 223 4.80 -24.07 -7.88
C PHE A 223 6.18 -23.54 -7.51
N ASP A 224 6.51 -23.51 -6.22
CA ASP A 224 7.83 -23.09 -5.79
C ASP A 224 8.90 -24.14 -6.17
N GLU A 225 8.51 -25.37 -6.52
CA GLU A 225 9.42 -26.45 -6.95
C GLU A 225 9.68 -26.48 -8.48
N LEU A 226 9.20 -25.48 -9.24
CA LEU A 226 9.25 -25.42 -10.71
C LEU A 226 10.64 -25.59 -11.34
N GLU A 227 11.73 -25.40 -10.59
CA GLU A 227 13.09 -25.69 -11.05
C GLU A 227 13.33 -27.18 -11.41
N ASN A 228 12.52 -28.10 -10.87
CA ASN A 228 12.80 -29.55 -10.96
C ASN A 228 12.06 -30.31 -12.08
N ASN A 229 11.06 -29.71 -12.76
CA ASN A 229 10.26 -30.42 -13.77
C ASN A 229 9.97 -29.57 -15.03
N PRO A 230 10.67 -29.80 -16.17
CA PRO A 230 10.56 -28.98 -17.38
C PRO A 230 9.16 -28.93 -18.02
N GLY A 231 8.35 -29.98 -17.84
CA GLY A 231 6.99 -30.05 -18.41
C GLY A 231 5.94 -29.20 -17.68
N ALA A 232 6.20 -28.83 -16.43
CA ALA A 232 5.21 -28.18 -15.59
C ALA A 232 5.11 -26.66 -15.81
N ASN A 233 6.15 -26.04 -16.38
CA ASN A 233 6.09 -24.65 -16.85
C ASN A 233 4.98 -24.43 -17.89
N ILE A 234 4.73 -25.41 -18.77
CA ILE A 234 3.82 -25.24 -19.92
C ILE A 234 2.35 -25.27 -19.49
N GLU A 235 1.97 -26.10 -18.53
CA GLU A 235 0.56 -26.21 -18.09
C GLU A 235 0.10 -24.95 -17.34
N PHE A 236 0.98 -24.37 -16.51
CA PHE A 236 0.68 -23.14 -15.78
C PHE A 236 0.99 -21.85 -16.51
N THR A 237 1.68 -21.91 -17.64
CA THR A 237 1.68 -20.82 -18.63
C THR A 237 0.25 -20.44 -18.99
N PHE A 238 -0.69 -21.40 -18.96
CA PHE A 238 -2.10 -21.23 -19.34
C PHE A 238 -3.11 -21.30 -18.19
N GLY A 239 -2.69 -21.53 -16.94
CA GLY A 239 -3.57 -21.41 -15.77
C GLY A 239 -4.63 -22.51 -15.58
N ASN A 240 -5.53 -22.28 -14.61
CA ASN A 240 -6.61 -23.18 -14.18
C ASN A 240 -7.83 -23.08 -15.10
N LYS A 241 -8.57 -24.18 -15.27
CA LYS A 241 -9.84 -24.17 -16.01
C LYS A 241 -10.93 -23.39 -15.27
N LEU A 242 -11.70 -22.57 -16.00
CA LEU A 242 -12.78 -21.76 -15.42
C LEU A 242 -13.89 -22.56 -14.72
N ASP A 243 -14.12 -23.81 -15.08
CA ASP A 243 -15.15 -24.66 -14.46
C ASP A 243 -14.77 -25.14 -13.05
N SER A 244 -13.49 -25.03 -12.69
CA SER A 244 -12.97 -25.35 -11.35
C SER A 244 -13.21 -24.25 -10.31
N LEU A 245 -13.92 -23.18 -10.66
CA LEU A 245 -14.19 -22.06 -9.76
C LEU A 245 -15.25 -22.38 -8.72
N THR A 246 -14.82 -22.32 -7.46
CA THR A 246 -15.67 -21.94 -6.33
C THR A 246 -15.29 -20.52 -5.92
N ASN A 247 -16.28 -19.67 -5.62
CA ASN A 247 -16.19 -18.48 -4.74
C ASN A 247 -16.22 -17.04 -5.34
N ASN A 248 -16.50 -16.11 -4.42
CA ASN A 248 -16.44 -14.64 -4.41
C ASN A 248 -15.01 -14.08 -4.19
N ASN A 249 -13.97 -14.73 -4.71
CA ASN A 249 -12.62 -14.16 -4.62
C ASN A 249 -12.56 -12.79 -5.32
N GLN A 250 -11.70 -11.92 -4.80
CA GLN A 250 -11.35 -10.65 -5.45
C GLN A 250 -10.65 -10.95 -6.76
N LYS A 251 -10.87 -10.09 -7.76
CA LYS A 251 -10.36 -10.33 -9.11
C LYS A 251 -9.54 -9.18 -9.64
N VAL A 252 -8.45 -9.54 -10.30
CA VAL A 252 -7.75 -8.68 -11.24
C VAL A 252 -8.23 -9.09 -12.64
N ILE A 253 -9.11 -8.29 -13.21
CA ILE A 253 -9.70 -8.57 -14.53
C ILE A 253 -8.92 -7.75 -15.55
N ILE A 254 -8.23 -8.41 -16.47
CA ILE A 254 -7.45 -7.75 -17.53
C ILE A 254 -8.18 -8.00 -18.85
N ILE A 255 -8.52 -6.94 -19.57
CA ILE A 255 -9.22 -6.98 -20.84
C ILE A 255 -8.30 -6.44 -21.91
N MET A 256 -7.95 -7.26 -22.90
CA MET A 256 -7.12 -6.87 -24.04
C MET A 256 -7.85 -7.19 -25.34
N ASN A 257 -7.68 -6.33 -26.34
CA ASN A 257 -8.26 -6.50 -27.66
C ASN A 257 -7.22 -6.57 -28.78
N HIS A 258 -5.96 -6.24 -28.50
CA HIS A 258 -4.85 -6.33 -29.46
C HIS A 258 -3.51 -6.59 -28.78
N PRO A 259 -2.50 -7.09 -29.51
CA PRO A 259 -1.13 -7.15 -29.02
C PRO A 259 -0.63 -5.80 -28.53
N GLN A 260 0.01 -5.80 -27.37
CA GLN A 260 0.66 -4.65 -26.74
C GLN A 260 2.12 -4.52 -27.19
N GLU A 261 2.61 -3.30 -27.38
CA GLU A 261 4.00 -2.96 -27.73
C GLU A 261 4.80 -2.58 -26.49
N ASP A 262 4.25 -1.71 -25.63
CA ASP A 262 4.94 -1.14 -24.45
C ASP A 262 4.54 -1.83 -23.16
N ASP A 263 5.39 -1.86 -22.14
CA ASP A 263 5.04 -2.42 -20.83
C ASP A 263 4.03 -1.53 -20.07
N PHE A 264 2.98 -2.11 -19.50
CA PHE A 264 2.02 -1.44 -18.62
C PHE A 264 2.13 -1.97 -17.20
N THR A 265 2.31 -1.06 -16.22
CA THR A 265 2.42 -1.42 -14.80
C THR A 265 1.30 -0.81 -13.98
N PHE A 266 0.66 -1.61 -13.14
CA PHE A 266 -0.34 -1.14 -12.19
C PHE A 266 -0.24 -1.86 -10.85
N GLN A 267 -0.81 -1.24 -9.81
CA GLN A 267 -0.89 -1.84 -8.48
C GLN A 267 -2.21 -2.57 -8.29
N GLU A 268 -2.14 -3.78 -7.74
CA GLU A 268 -3.33 -4.53 -7.36
C GLU A 268 -4.11 -3.84 -6.21
N PRO A 269 -5.43 -4.00 -6.15
CA PRO A 269 -6.25 -3.54 -5.03
C PRO A 269 -6.00 -4.39 -3.77
N PHE A 270 -6.15 -3.78 -2.58
CA PHE A 270 -5.90 -4.46 -1.32
C PHE A 270 -6.99 -5.48 -0.92
N ASN A 271 -8.24 -5.09 -1.15
CA ASN A 271 -9.41 -5.80 -0.63
C ASN A 271 -10.63 -5.72 -1.56
N THR A 272 -10.42 -5.40 -2.83
CA THR A 272 -11.50 -5.23 -3.82
C THR A 272 -11.04 -5.75 -5.17
N SER A 273 -11.94 -5.83 -6.15
CA SER A 273 -11.55 -6.16 -7.52
C SER A 273 -11.03 -4.91 -8.27
N ILE A 274 -10.31 -5.14 -9.37
CA ILE A 274 -9.89 -4.12 -10.33
C ILE A 274 -10.12 -4.63 -11.75
N ILE A 275 -10.48 -3.72 -12.66
CA ILE A 275 -10.51 -4.01 -14.09
C ILE A 275 -9.47 -3.12 -14.78
N ALA A 276 -8.54 -3.73 -15.52
CA ALA A 276 -7.61 -3.07 -16.41
C ALA A 276 -8.04 -3.32 -17.85
N ILE A 277 -8.24 -2.27 -18.64
CA ILE A 277 -8.86 -2.34 -19.97
C ILE A 277 -7.96 -1.66 -20.98
N GLN A 278 -7.54 -2.40 -21.99
CA GLN A 278 -6.81 -1.85 -23.12
C GLN A 278 -7.77 -1.01 -23.98
N SER A 279 -7.34 0.22 -24.28
CA SER A 279 -8.05 1.10 -25.20
C SER A 279 -8.16 0.48 -26.59
N ILE A 280 -9.26 0.71 -27.30
CA ILE A 280 -9.43 0.15 -28.65
C ILE A 280 -8.51 0.85 -29.67
N GLU A 281 -8.22 2.13 -29.44
CA GLU A 281 -7.53 3.00 -30.41
C GLU A 281 -6.05 3.18 -30.10
N LYS A 282 -5.61 2.85 -28.88
CA LYS A 282 -4.26 3.09 -28.40
C LYS A 282 -3.78 1.94 -27.54
N ASP A 283 -2.46 1.77 -27.47
CA ASP A 283 -1.82 0.84 -26.55
C ASP A 283 -1.72 1.44 -25.12
N GLU A 284 -2.86 1.85 -24.57
CA GLU A 284 -3.01 2.44 -23.25
C GLU A 284 -4.05 1.66 -22.45
N PHE A 285 -3.89 1.60 -21.12
CA PHE A 285 -4.84 0.94 -20.23
C PHE A 285 -5.60 1.92 -19.34
N GLU A 286 -6.91 1.71 -19.23
CA GLU A 286 -7.76 2.36 -18.24
C GLU A 286 -7.99 1.43 -17.03
N LEU A 287 -7.92 1.97 -15.81
CA LEU A 287 -8.12 1.23 -14.58
C LEU A 287 -9.43 1.62 -13.88
N LYS A 288 -10.37 0.66 -13.78
CA LYS A 288 -11.57 0.79 -12.96
C LYS A 288 -11.41 0.04 -11.64
N LYS A 289 -11.29 0.78 -10.54
CA LYS A 289 -11.10 0.23 -9.18
C LYS A 289 -12.43 0.21 -8.43
N PHE A 290 -12.71 -0.90 -7.74
CA PHE A 290 -13.89 -1.01 -6.88
C PHE A 290 -13.65 -0.49 -5.45
N GLY A 291 -12.38 -0.31 -5.06
CA GLY A 291 -11.95 0.25 -3.78
C GLY A 291 -10.85 1.31 -3.93
N LYS A 292 -10.60 2.05 -2.84
CA LYS A 292 -9.60 3.13 -2.81
C LYS A 292 -8.21 2.66 -2.37
N GLU A 293 -8.12 1.57 -1.61
CA GLU A 293 -6.85 1.05 -1.09
C GLU A 293 -6.19 0.14 -2.13
N THR A 294 -4.94 0.42 -2.46
CA THR A 294 -4.09 -0.43 -3.31
C THR A 294 -2.98 -1.06 -2.49
N ASN A 295 -2.59 -2.27 -2.88
CA ASN A 295 -1.40 -2.91 -2.36
C ASN A 295 -0.15 -2.22 -2.93
N SER A 296 1.00 -2.41 -2.28
CA SER A 296 2.28 -1.90 -2.77
C SER A 296 2.86 -2.72 -3.93
N LYS A 297 2.19 -3.83 -4.31
CA LYS A 297 2.68 -4.80 -5.28
C LYS A 297 2.19 -4.50 -6.69
N ASN A 298 3.13 -4.61 -7.62
CA ASN A 298 2.94 -4.28 -9.02
C ASN A 298 2.63 -5.53 -9.84
N ILE A 299 1.67 -5.41 -10.74
CA ILE A 299 1.41 -6.32 -11.84
C ILE A 299 1.88 -5.60 -13.10
N ILE A 300 2.67 -6.29 -13.92
CA ILE A 300 3.21 -5.76 -15.17
C ILE A 300 2.63 -6.58 -16.31
N ILE A 301 1.96 -5.93 -17.26
CA ILE A 301 1.62 -6.49 -18.56
C ILE A 301 2.75 -6.11 -19.49
N ARG A 302 3.52 -7.09 -19.97
CA ARG A 302 4.68 -6.81 -20.83
C ARG A 302 4.29 -6.72 -22.30
N GLY A 303 5.12 -6.03 -23.08
CA GLY A 303 5.04 -6.04 -24.54
C GLY A 303 4.95 -7.46 -25.10
N THR A 304 4.17 -7.61 -26.17
CA THR A 304 3.89 -8.88 -26.83
C THR A 304 5.15 -9.41 -27.49
N ASP A 305 5.52 -10.67 -27.20
CA ASP A 305 6.65 -11.29 -27.87
C ASP A 305 6.21 -11.87 -29.22
N PHE A 306 6.57 -11.16 -30.30
CA PHE A 306 6.28 -11.57 -31.67
C PHE A 306 7.29 -12.57 -32.26
N ARG A 307 8.27 -13.04 -31.48
CA ARG A 307 9.35 -13.92 -31.99
C ARG A 307 9.00 -15.41 -32.02
N GLY A 308 7.82 -15.81 -31.52
CA GLY A 308 7.36 -17.20 -31.53
C GLY A 308 5.86 -17.30 -31.81
N PHE A 309 5.41 -18.44 -32.35
CA PHE A 309 3.98 -18.68 -32.65
C PHE A 309 3.38 -19.74 -31.71
N PRO A 310 2.22 -19.50 -31.07
CA PRO A 310 1.44 -18.26 -31.10
C PRO A 310 2.15 -17.11 -30.35
N TYR A 311 1.89 -15.87 -30.75
CA TYR A 311 2.42 -14.70 -30.03
C TYR A 311 1.77 -14.63 -28.66
N SER A 312 2.49 -14.15 -27.65
CA SER A 312 1.92 -14.05 -26.31
C SER A 312 2.30 -12.74 -25.62
N THR A 313 1.34 -12.20 -24.88
CA THR A 313 1.54 -11.05 -24.01
C THR A 313 1.67 -11.58 -22.57
N PRO A 314 2.88 -11.58 -21.99
CA PRO A 314 3.08 -12.12 -20.67
C PRO A 314 2.70 -11.12 -19.57
N LEU A 315 2.16 -11.65 -18.48
CA LEU A 315 1.96 -10.95 -17.23
C LEU A 315 3.08 -11.31 -16.27
N ILE A 316 3.67 -10.31 -15.63
CA ILE A 316 4.66 -10.50 -14.57
C ILE A 316 4.07 -10.08 -13.24
N LEU A 317 4.07 -11.02 -12.31
CA LEU A 317 3.63 -10.82 -10.94
C LEU A 317 4.84 -10.79 -10.02
N ASN A 318 5.00 -9.70 -9.28
CA ASN A 318 5.97 -9.63 -8.19
C ASN A 318 5.27 -10.01 -6.87
N LEU A 319 5.28 -11.30 -6.56
CA LEU A 319 4.69 -11.84 -5.34
C LEU A 319 5.74 -11.80 -4.21
N LYS A 320 5.38 -11.12 -3.13
CA LYS A 320 6.19 -10.76 -1.95
C LYS A 320 7.38 -11.70 -1.62
N ASN A 321 8.54 -11.43 -2.23
CA ASN A 321 9.82 -12.14 -2.02
C ASN A 321 9.85 -13.61 -2.48
N ARG A 322 8.89 -14.04 -3.32
CA ARG A 322 8.90 -15.36 -3.98
C ARG A 322 9.41 -15.32 -5.42
N GLY A 323 9.83 -14.15 -5.89
CA GLY A 323 10.34 -13.94 -7.24
C GLY A 323 9.29 -13.37 -8.19
N GLU A 324 9.71 -13.22 -9.46
CA GLU A 324 8.84 -12.80 -10.56
C GLU A 324 8.20 -14.03 -11.20
N PHE A 325 6.88 -14.10 -11.16
CA PHE A 325 6.13 -15.14 -11.87
C PHE A 325 5.72 -14.60 -13.24
N ARG A 326 6.05 -15.35 -14.30
CA ARG A 326 5.63 -15.05 -15.67
C ARG A 326 4.43 -15.92 -16.03
N LEU A 327 3.30 -15.29 -16.31
CA LEU A 327 2.07 -15.93 -16.73
C LEU A 327 1.76 -15.55 -18.18
N HIS A 328 1.15 -16.42 -18.98
CA HIS A 328 0.75 -16.07 -20.34
C HIS A 328 -0.78 -16.10 -20.44
N GLY A 329 -1.40 -15.00 -20.00
CA GLY A 329 -2.85 -14.84 -20.03
C GLY A 329 -3.44 -14.54 -21.40
N PHE A 330 -2.62 -14.11 -22.36
CA PHE A 330 -3.06 -13.73 -23.71
C PHE A 330 -2.21 -14.41 -24.78
N GLN A 331 -2.90 -15.01 -25.74
CA GLN A 331 -2.31 -15.55 -26.96
C GLN A 331 -2.94 -14.89 -28.18
N TRP A 332 -2.10 -14.57 -29.16
CA TRP A 332 -2.51 -13.97 -30.42
C TRP A 332 -2.09 -14.86 -31.57
N ILE A 333 -3.02 -15.05 -32.50
CA ILE A 333 -2.79 -15.80 -33.73
C ILE A 333 -2.69 -14.75 -34.85
N GLU A 334 -1.62 -14.83 -35.64
CA GLU A 334 -1.48 -14.03 -36.86
C GLU A 334 -2.69 -14.31 -37.77
N LYS A 335 -3.33 -13.26 -38.25
CA LYS A 335 -4.62 -13.36 -38.94
C LYS A 335 -4.47 -13.74 -40.41
#